data_AF-A0A537AN98-F1
#
_entry.id   AF-A0A537AN98-F1
#
_cell.length_a   1.000
_cell.length_b   1.000
_cell.length_c   1.000
_cell.angle_alpha   90.00
_cell.angle_beta   90.00
_cell.angle_gamma   90.00
#
_symmetry.space_group_name_H-M   'P 1'
#
loop_
_entity.id
_entity.type
_entity.pdbx_description
1 polymer ?
#
loop_
_entity_poly.entity_id
_entity_poly.type
_entity_poly.pdbx_seq_one_letter_code
_entity_poly.pdbx_strand_id
1 'polypeptide(L)'
;MNPVIPAEPAPAVTFVSPYARKQVVSRMYSHVSVVKFCLRLFGLPAWGAPALQAGDPSGDLWECFDFQAPPRLTVPGFVPA
;
A
#
# COMPACT_ATOMS: atom_id res chain seq x y z
N MET A 1 19.56 -34.36 -6.89
CA MET A 1 19.67 -32.89 -6.92
C MET A 1 18.36 -32.35 -7.46
N ASN A 2 17.48 -31.83 -6.60
CA ASN A 2 16.23 -31.21 -7.07
C ASN A 2 16.54 -29.80 -7.57
N PRO A 3 16.04 -29.39 -8.75
CA PRO A 3 16.19 -28.02 -9.21
C PRO A 3 15.40 -27.10 -8.28
N VAL A 4 16.10 -26.18 -7.61
CA VAL A 4 15.50 -25.02 -6.96
C VAL A 4 14.99 -24.12 -8.09
N ILE A 5 13.69 -24.21 -8.38
CA ILE A 5 13.02 -23.27 -9.28
C ILE A 5 13.08 -21.90 -8.57
N PRO A 6 13.71 -20.87 -9.15
CA PRO A 6 13.65 -19.54 -8.58
C PRO A 6 12.18 -19.11 -8.58
N ALA A 7 11.64 -18.85 -7.39
CA ALA A 7 10.28 -18.37 -7.22
C ALA A 7 10.09 -17.13 -8.10
N GLU A 8 9.19 -17.23 -9.07
CA GLU A 8 8.74 -16.10 -9.88
C GLU A 8 8.39 -14.93 -8.94
N PRO A 9 8.86 -13.70 -9.20
CA PRO A 9 8.55 -12.58 -8.33
C PRO A 9 7.03 -12.42 -8.28
N ALA A 10 6.44 -12.69 -7.12
CA ALA A 10 5.03 -12.45 -6.87
C ALA A 10 4.70 -11.01 -7.32
N PRO A 11 3.53 -10.77 -7.94
CA PRO A 11 3.15 -9.45 -8.43
C PRO A 11 3.27 -8.42 -7.30
N ALA A 12 4.29 -7.57 -7.38
CA ALA A 12 4.61 -6.60 -6.35
C ALA A 12 3.86 -5.30 -6.64
N VAL A 13 2.94 -4.92 -5.75
CA VAL A 13 2.22 -3.65 -5.85
C VAL A 13 3.10 -2.55 -5.27
N THR A 14 3.38 -1.51 -6.07
CA THR A 14 4.25 -0.39 -5.66
C THR A 14 3.43 0.87 -5.40
N PHE A 15 3.70 1.53 -4.28
CA PHE A 15 3.07 2.79 -3.90
C PHE A 15 4.14 3.87 -3.73
N VAL A 16 3.88 5.05 -4.29
CA VAL A 16 4.79 6.21 -4.20
C VAL A 16 4.05 7.34 -3.50
N SER A 17 4.56 7.80 -2.37
CA SER A 17 3.99 8.90 -1.58
C SER A 17 5.08 9.49 -0.67
N PRO A 18 5.01 10.79 -0.29
CA PRO A 18 5.90 11.38 0.71
C PRO A 18 5.88 10.64 2.05
N TYR A 19 4.75 10.00 2.36
CA TYR A 19 4.51 9.26 3.60
C TYR A 19 4.66 7.74 3.42
N ALA A 20 5.01 7.26 2.22
CA ALA A 20 5.21 5.83 2.01
C ALA A 20 6.40 5.33 2.83
N ARG A 21 6.24 4.17 3.47
CA ARG A 21 7.31 3.48 4.17
C ARG A 21 8.28 2.89 3.14
N LYS A 22 9.58 2.88 3.46
CA LYS A 22 10.65 2.31 2.60
C LYS A 22 10.71 0.77 2.61
N GLN A 23 9.82 0.12 3.36
CA GLN A 23 9.84 -1.31 3.60
C GLN A 23 8.81 -1.99 2.69
N VAL A 24 9.21 -3.12 2.10
CA VAL A 24 8.32 -3.97 1.30
C VAL A 24 7.40 -4.70 2.28
N VAL A 25 6.11 -4.39 2.23
CA VAL A 25 5.12 -5.12 3.01
C VAL A 25 4.68 -6.34 2.19
N SER A 26 5.09 -7.52 2.64
CA SER A 26 4.74 -8.81 2.01
C SER A 26 3.33 -9.24 2.43
N ARG A 27 2.32 -8.46 2.04
CA ARG A 27 0.90 -8.78 2.26
C ARG A 27 0.17 -8.90 0.92
N MET A 28 -0.91 -9.68 0.90
CA MET A 28 -1.79 -9.78 -0.26
C MET A 28 -2.57 -8.47 -0.40
N TYR A 29 -2.21 -7.69 -1.43
CA TYR A 29 -2.94 -6.49 -1.82
C TYR A 29 -3.77 -6.77 -3.08
N SER A 30 -5.02 -6.32 -3.06
CA SER A 30 -5.94 -6.40 -4.19
C SER A 30 -6.51 -5.00 -4.47
N HIS A 31 -7.24 -4.84 -5.57
CA HIS A 31 -7.96 -3.61 -5.91
C HIS A 31 -8.82 -3.09 -4.74
N VAL A 32 -9.36 -4.02 -3.94
CA VAL A 32 -10.17 -3.73 -2.76
C VAL A 32 -9.36 -3.03 -1.66
N SER A 33 -8.06 -3.30 -1.54
CA SER A 33 -7.17 -2.65 -0.58
C SER A 33 -7.10 -1.14 -0.78
N VAL A 34 -7.21 -0.67 -2.03
CA VAL A 34 -7.30 0.77 -2.35
C VAL A 34 -8.61 1.36 -1.84
N VAL A 35 -9.73 0.65 -2.02
CA VAL A 35 -11.03 1.11 -1.53
C VAL A 35 -11.04 1.18 0.00
N LYS A 36 -10.54 0.13 0.67
CA LYS A 36 -10.38 0.11 2.14
C LYS A 36 -9.54 1.29 2.63
N PHE A 37 -8.43 1.59 1.95
CA PHE A 37 -7.59 2.74 2.25
C PHE A 37 -8.35 4.06 2.11
N CYS A 38 -9.07 4.29 1.01
CA CYS A 38 -9.85 5.51 0.81
C CYS A 38 -10.95 5.65 1.87
N LEU A 39 -11.69 4.58 2.17
CA LEU A 39 -12.71 4.59 3.21
C LEU A 39 -12.12 5.00 4.56
N ARG A 40 -10.95 4.44 4.91
CA ARG A 40 -10.24 4.81 6.13
C ARG A 40 -9.71 6.25 6.11
N LEU A 41 -9.14 6.69 5.00
CA LEU A 41 -8.58 8.04 4.84
C LEU A 41 -9.65 9.12 4.98
N PHE A 42 -10.86 8.87 4.46
CA PHE A 42 -11.98 9.80 4.51
C PHE A 42 -12.95 9.55 5.68
N GLY A 43 -12.73 8.52 6.51
CA GLY A 43 -13.61 8.17 7.63
C GLY A 43 -15.00 7.67 7.20
N LEU A 44 -15.09 7.03 6.03
CA LEU A 44 -16.34 6.55 5.45
C LEU A 44 -16.65 5.11 5.90
N PRO A 45 -17.94 4.78 6.13
CA PRO A 45 -18.33 3.41 6.43
C PRO A 45 -18.16 2.50 5.20
N ALA A 46 -17.82 1.23 5.45
CA ALA A 46 -17.77 0.22 4.42
C ALA A 46 -19.13 0.08 3.74
N TRP A 47 -19.15 0.19 2.40
CA TRP A 47 -20.32 -0.16 1.62
C TRP A 47 -20.53 -1.67 1.73
N GLY A 48 -21.78 -2.15 1.72
CA GLY A 48 -22.16 -3.55 1.97
C GLY A 48 -21.60 -4.60 0.99
N ALA A 49 -20.48 -4.34 0.33
CA ALA A 49 -19.72 -5.24 -0.48
C ALA A 49 -18.97 -6.27 0.40
N PRO A 50 -19.06 -7.58 0.09
CA PRO A 50 -18.37 -8.63 0.82
C PRO A 50 -16.85 -8.40 0.96
N ALA A 51 -16.22 -7.83 -0.07
CA ALA A 51 -14.78 -7.58 -0.07
C ALA A 51 -14.33 -6.51 0.95
N LEU A 52 -15.26 -5.69 1.47
CA LEU A 52 -14.98 -4.69 2.49
C LEU A 52 -15.31 -5.18 3.91
N GLN A 53 -15.77 -6.42 4.06
CA GLN A 53 -16.09 -7.00 5.37
C GLN A 53 -14.84 -7.32 6.19
N ALA A 54 -15.02 -7.35 7.52
CA ALA A 54 -14.00 -7.80 8.45
C ALA A 54 -13.75 -9.30 8.23
N GLY A 55 -12.57 -9.64 7.69
CA GLY A 55 -12.18 -11.03 7.38
C GLY A 55 -11.77 -11.27 5.92
N ASP A 56 -11.99 -10.30 5.03
CA ASP A 56 -11.49 -10.39 3.66
C ASP A 56 -9.94 -10.45 3.65
N PRO A 57 -9.32 -11.37 2.88
CA PRO A 57 -7.88 -11.59 2.88
C PRO A 57 -7.08 -10.41 2.30
N SER A 58 -7.73 -9.46 1.61
CA SER A 58 -7.06 -8.29 1.06
C SER A 58 -6.67 -7.34 2.19
N GLY A 59 -5.37 -7.09 2.33
CA GLY A 59 -4.81 -6.19 3.34
C GLY A 59 -5.30 -4.74 3.22
N ASP A 60 -5.12 -3.96 4.27
CA ASP A 60 -5.33 -2.51 4.28
C ASP A 60 -4.01 -1.83 3.92
N LEU A 61 -4.01 -0.92 2.93
CA LEU A 61 -2.80 -0.19 2.52
C LEU A 61 -2.34 0.82 3.58
N TRP A 62 -3.14 1.10 4.61
CA TRP A 62 -2.79 2.04 5.66
C TRP A 62 -1.44 1.73 6.31
N GLU A 63 -1.09 0.45 6.44
CA GLU A 63 0.19 0.00 7.01
C GLU A 63 1.42 0.37 6.15
N CYS A 64 1.22 0.63 4.85
CA CYS A 64 2.26 1.07 3.93
C CYS A 64 2.61 2.56 4.10
N PHE A 65 1.80 3.32 4.83
CA PHE A 65 2.02 4.74 5.06
C PHE A 65 2.41 5.03 6.52
N ASP A 66 3.21 6.06 6.69
CA ASP A 66 3.56 6.64 7.98
C ASP A 66 3.31 8.15 7.92
N PHE A 67 2.11 8.54 8.35
CA PHE A 67 1.71 9.95 8.41
C PHE A 67 2.22 10.68 9.65
N GLN A 68 2.86 9.99 10.60
CA GLN A 68 3.52 10.62 11.74
C GLN A 68 4.94 11.07 11.38
N ALA A 69 5.57 10.40 10.41
CA ALA A 69 6.84 10.84 9.88
C ALA A 69 6.68 12.12 9.04
N PRO A 70 7.67 13.05 9.10
CA PRO A 70 7.71 14.18 8.18
C PRO A 70 7.76 13.69 6.72
N PRO A 71 7.10 14.41 5.78
CA PRO A 71 7.05 14.01 4.38
C PRO A 71 8.47 13.92 3.81
N ARG A 72 8.78 12.75 3.23
CA ARG A 72 10.12 12.46 2.69
C ARG A 72 10.40 13.13 1.34
N LEU A 73 9.34 13.62 0.69
CA LEU A 73 9.50 14.41 -0.53
C LEU A 73 9.73 15.87 -0.13
N THR A 74 10.98 16.30 -0.27
CA THR A 74 11.34 17.71 -0.26
C THR A 74 10.65 18.37 -1.46
N VAL A 75 10.18 19.62 -1.30
CA VAL A 75 9.74 20.44 -2.44
C VAL A 75 10.85 20.39 -3.50
N PRO A 76 10.55 20.13 -4.79
CA PRO A 76 11.57 20.19 -5.83
C PRO A 76 12.22 21.57 -5.76
N GLY A 77 13.47 21.64 -5.29
CA GLY A 77 14.22 22.88 -5.25
C GLY A 77 14.37 23.36 -6.68
N PHE A 78 13.72 24.45 -7.03
CA PHE A 78 13.98 25.12 -8.29
C PHE A 78 15.40 25.66 -8.20
N VAL A 79 16.35 25.00 -8.87
CA VAL A 79 17.69 25.55 -9.10
C VAL A 79 17.58 26.34 -10.41
N PRO A 80 17.55 27.68 -10.38
CA PRO A 80 17.69 28.46 -11.60
C PRO A 80 19.07 28.16 -12.21
N ALA A 81 19.11 27.95 -13.53
CA ALA A 81 20.32 27.75 -14.30
C ALA A 81 21.21 29.01 -14.32
#